data_AF-A0A519ZVY9-F1
#
_entry.id   AF-A0A519ZVY9-F1
#
_cell.length_a   1.000
_cell.length_b   1.000
_cell.length_c   1.000
_cell.angle_alpha   90.00
_cell.angle_beta   90.00
_cell.angle_gamma   90.00
#
_symmetry.space_group_name_H-M   'P 1'
#
loop_
_entity.id
_entity.type
_entity.pdbx_description
1 polymer ?
#
loop_
_entity_poly.entity_id
_entity_poly.type
_entity_poly.pdbx_seq_one_letter_code
_entity_poly.pdbx_strand_id
1 'polypeptide(L)'
;MAQKKRTFLTLIDVLVSAGAAVIIFAAWAKLTHQSYADVLLTVGMWTETAIFLVYAIIEWVKPKSHEEDGDALEVVVKNQTGNPALASMDKMLSDAEITPANLKKLGEGFQKLGTTVSGITDVGEVVKNTSDFGAKTKEATAAISSMSSAFTNSANT
;
A
#
# COMPACT_ATOMS: atom_id res chain seq x y z
N MET A 1 40.57 -17.17 28.31
CA MET A 1 39.91 -15.87 28.54
C MET A 1 39.05 -15.46 27.32
N ALA A 2 37.95 -16.17 27.03
CA ALA A 2 37.15 -15.98 25.80
C ALA A 2 35.65 -15.73 26.04
N GLN A 3 35.23 -15.48 27.29
CA GLN A 3 33.81 -15.38 27.66
C GLN A 3 33.21 -13.98 27.48
N LYS A 4 34.01 -12.92 27.47
CA LYS A 4 33.53 -11.52 27.50
C LYS A 4 32.87 -11.04 26.20
N LYS A 5 33.16 -11.67 25.06
CA LYS A 5 32.75 -11.19 23.73
C LYS A 5 31.30 -11.55 23.38
N ARG A 6 30.80 -12.71 23.85
CA ARG A 6 29.42 -13.15 23.61
C ARG A 6 28.41 -12.31 24.39
N THR A 7 28.72 -11.94 25.62
CA THR A 7 27.83 -11.11 26.45
C THR A 7 27.65 -9.69 25.90
N PHE A 8 28.69 -9.12 25.28
CA PHE A 8 28.63 -7.77 24.73
C PHE A 8 27.75 -7.68 23.47
N LEU A 9 27.83 -8.68 22.59
CA LEU A 9 26.97 -8.75 21.40
C LEU A 9 25.50 -8.91 21.80
N THR A 10 25.19 -9.84 22.71
CA THR A 10 23.82 -10.04 23.21
C THR A 10 23.26 -8.79 23.91
N LEU A 11 24.10 -8.02 24.62
CA LEU A 11 23.67 -6.78 25.26
C LEU A 11 23.29 -5.71 24.22
N ILE A 12 24.05 -5.62 23.12
CA ILE A 12 23.73 -4.71 22.00
C ILE A 12 22.43 -5.17 21.35
N ASP A 13 22.27 -6.45 21.04
CA ASP A 13 21.07 -6.98 20.38
C ASP A 13 19.81 -6.76 21.22
N VAL A 14 19.91 -6.91 22.55
CA VAL A 14 18.81 -6.60 23.49
C VAL A 14 18.48 -5.11 23.50
N LEU A 15 19.48 -4.22 23.44
CA LEU A 15 19.27 -2.78 23.37
C LEU A 15 18.60 -2.36 22.05
N VAL A 16 19.01 -2.96 20.93
CA VAL A 16 18.38 -2.74 19.62
C VAL A 16 16.94 -3.23 19.62
N SER A 17 16.70 -4.44 20.14
CA SER A 17 15.36 -5.00 20.24
C SER A 17 14.44 -4.13 21.12
N ALA A 18 14.97 -3.57 22.21
CA ALA A 18 14.25 -2.61 23.04
C ALA A 18 13.95 -1.28 22.31
N GLY A 19 14.89 -0.77 21.50
CA GLY A 19 14.69 0.41 20.65
C GLY A 19 13.60 0.20 19.59
N ALA A 20 13.63 -0.96 18.92
CA ALA A 20 12.63 -1.36 17.93
C ALA A 20 11.20 -1.40 18.50
N ALA A 21 11.04 -1.87 19.75
CA ALA A 21 9.74 -1.90 20.42
C ALA A 21 9.14 -0.48 20.61
N VAL A 22 9.98 0.51 20.93
CA VAL A 22 9.55 1.91 21.09
C VAL A 22 9.07 2.49 19.76
N ILE A 23 9.73 2.13 18.65
CA ILE A 23 9.37 2.62 17.30
C ILE A 23 8.05 2.01 16.83
N ILE A 24 7.84 0.71 17.07
CA ILE A 24 6.58 0.05 16.75
C ILE A 24 5.43 0.69 17.54
N PHE A 25 5.65 1.00 18.83
CA PHE A 25 4.66 1.71 19.64
C PHE A 25 4.37 3.12 19.12
N ALA A 26 5.40 3.83 18.66
CA ALA A 26 5.24 5.16 18.08
C ALA A 26 4.48 5.15 16.73
N ALA A 27 4.74 4.16 15.89
CA ALA A 27 4.02 3.95 14.64
C ALA A 27 2.53 3.65 14.90
N TRP A 28 2.22 2.83 15.92
CA TRP A 28 0.85 2.58 16.34
C TRP A 28 0.15 3.86 16.82
N ALA A 29 0.81 4.69 17.63
CA ALA A 29 0.26 5.96 18.10
C ALA A 29 -0.03 6.93 16.94
N LYS A 30 0.82 6.92 15.90
CA LYS A 30 0.64 7.71 14.67
C LYS A 30 -0.57 7.23 13.87
N LEU A 31 -0.75 5.92 13.71
CA LEU A 31 -1.91 5.35 13.02
C LEU A 31 -3.23 5.67 13.75
N THR A 32 -3.20 5.68 15.09
CA THR A 32 -4.37 5.97 15.93
C THR A 32 -4.61 7.47 16.17
N HIS A 33 -3.84 8.36 15.51
CA HIS A 33 -4.01 9.82 15.57
C HIS A 33 -3.97 10.40 17.00
N GLN A 34 -3.10 9.87 17.85
CA GLN A 34 -2.89 10.42 19.19
C GLN A 34 -2.18 11.79 19.11
N SER A 35 -2.54 12.73 19.98
CA SER A 35 -2.00 14.11 19.98
C SER A 35 -0.49 14.18 20.22
N TYR A 36 0.09 13.17 20.87
CA TYR A 36 1.53 13.05 21.14
C TYR A 36 2.27 12.20 20.09
N ALA A 37 1.56 11.66 19.10
CA ALA A 37 2.11 10.68 18.17
C ALA A 37 3.23 11.23 17.31
N ASP A 38 3.13 12.50 16.88
CA ASP A 38 4.15 13.12 16.04
C ASP A 38 5.48 13.24 16.77
N VAL A 39 5.45 13.70 18.03
CA VAL A 39 6.66 13.84 18.86
C VAL A 39 7.26 12.47 19.17
N LEU A 40 6.42 11.50 19.55
CA LEU A 40 6.85 10.13 19.86
C LEU A 40 7.48 9.44 18.64
N LEU A 41 6.89 9.61 17.45
CA LEU A 41 7.41 9.07 16.20
C LEU A 41 8.72 9.74 15.80
N THR A 42 8.82 11.06 15.91
CA THR A 42 10.07 11.78 15.64
C THR A 42 11.21 11.27 16.52
N VAL A 43 10.97 11.14 17.83
CA VAL A 43 11.99 10.62 18.77
C VAL A 43 12.36 9.17 18.43
N GLY A 44 11.39 8.32 18.09
CA GLY A 44 11.64 6.95 17.66
C GLY A 44 12.52 6.85 16.41
N MET A 45 12.22 7.65 15.38
CA MET A 45 13.00 7.67 14.14
C MET A 45 14.43 8.17 14.33
N TRP A 46 14.64 9.18 15.19
CA TRP A 46 15.99 9.65 15.54
C TRP A 46 16.79 8.58 16.28
N THR A 47 16.13 7.84 17.18
CA THR A 47 16.76 6.74 17.91
C THR A 47 17.19 5.62 16.97
N GLU A 48 16.34 5.24 16.01
CA GLU A 48 16.67 4.20 15.02
C GLU A 48 17.81 4.62 14.09
N THR A 49 17.80 5.88 13.66
CA THR A 49 18.88 6.42 12.81
C THR A 49 20.22 6.36 13.53
N ALA A 50 20.26 6.65 14.83
CA ALA A 50 21.46 6.56 15.63
C ALA A 50 21.95 5.11 15.80
N ILE A 51 21.03 4.16 16.05
CA ILE A 51 21.36 2.72 16.18
C ILE A 51 21.96 2.20 14.87
N PHE A 52 21.33 2.47 13.72
CA PHE A 52 21.85 2.03 12.43
C PHE A 52 23.19 2.66 12.07
N LEU A 53 23.40 3.94 12.41
CA LEU A 53 24.70 4.59 12.19
C LEU A 53 25.81 3.87 12.98
N VAL A 54 25.55 3.51 14.24
CA VAL A 54 26.51 2.79 15.08
C VAL A 54 26.79 1.40 14.51
N TYR A 55 25.77 0.65 14.07
CA TYR A 55 25.96 -0.65 13.42
C TYR A 55 26.75 -0.54 12.11
N ALA A 56 26.45 0.45 11.28
CA ALA A 56 27.17 0.69 10.03
C ALA A 56 28.66 0.99 10.28
N ILE A 57 28.98 1.75 11.33
CA ILE A 57 30.37 2.03 11.72
C ILE A 57 31.05 0.76 12.26
N ILE A 58 30.37 -0.04 13.07
CA ILE A 58 30.91 -1.31 13.61
C ILE A 58 31.24 -2.28 12.46
N GLU A 59 30.34 -2.43 11.49
CA GLU A 59 30.55 -3.31 10.34
C GLU A 59 31.65 -2.77 9.41
N TRP A 60 31.74 -1.44 9.24
CA TRP A 60 32.81 -0.82 8.45
C TRP A 60 34.21 -1.04 9.08
N VAL A 61 34.31 -0.99 10.41
CA VAL A 61 35.59 -1.18 11.13
C VAL A 61 35.98 -2.66 11.29
N LYS A 62 35.00 -3.58 11.29
CA LYS A 62 35.24 -5.02 11.30
C LYS A 62 34.29 -5.71 10.32
N PRO A 63 34.64 -5.75 9.02
CA PRO A 63 33.86 -6.51 8.06
C PRO A 63 33.92 -7.98 8.47
N LYS A 64 32.84 -8.51 9.01
CA LYS A 64 32.77 -9.95 9.29
C LYS A 64 32.55 -10.63 7.95
N SER A 65 33.46 -11.51 7.58
CA SER A 65 33.18 -12.50 6.52
C SER A 65 31.94 -13.28 6.93
N HIS A 66 30.81 -13.02 6.27
CA HIS A 66 29.52 -13.68 6.47
C HIS A 66 29.58 -15.15 6.01
N GLU A 67 30.36 -15.95 6.72
CA GLU A 67 30.28 -17.40 6.68
C GLU A 67 29.81 -17.87 8.05
N GLU A 68 28.56 -18.34 8.06
CA GLU A 68 27.95 -19.16 9.11
C GLU A 68 27.61 -18.47 10.42
N ASP A 69 26.39 -17.94 10.50
CA ASP A 69 25.49 -18.23 11.62
C ASP A 69 24.06 -17.96 11.15
N GLY A 70 23.35 -19.04 10.83
CA GLY A 70 21.91 -19.01 10.64
C GLY A 70 21.25 -19.18 11.99
N ASP A 71 20.86 -18.08 12.63
CA ASP A 71 19.62 -18.02 13.41
C ASP A 71 19.24 -16.55 13.66
N ALA A 72 17.94 -16.26 13.52
CA ALA A 72 17.28 -14.97 13.73
C ALA A 72 17.63 -13.80 12.76
N LEU A 73 16.86 -13.72 11.68
CA LEU A 73 16.41 -12.48 11.00
C LEU A 73 17.51 -11.47 10.59
N GLU A 74 18.54 -11.93 9.89
CA GLU A 74 19.38 -11.02 9.09
C GLU A 74 19.03 -11.14 7.60
N VAL A 75 18.66 -10.01 6.99
CA VAL A 75 18.56 -9.86 5.52
C VAL A 75 19.98 -9.86 4.96
N VAL A 76 20.61 -11.04 4.92
CA VAL A 76 21.93 -11.26 4.30
C VAL A 76 21.71 -11.78 2.89
N VAL A 77 22.01 -10.91 1.91
CA VAL A 77 22.14 -11.29 0.50
C VAL A 77 23.37 -12.19 0.37
N LYS A 78 23.16 -13.51 0.50
CA LYS A 78 24.19 -14.52 0.24
C LYS A 78 24.28 -14.76 -1.27
N ASN A 79 25.37 -14.29 -1.87
CA ASN A 79 25.78 -14.65 -3.23
C ASN A 79 26.16 -16.14 -3.26
N GLN A 80 25.21 -17.02 -3.60
CA GLN A 80 25.53 -18.40 -3.98
C GLN A 80 25.80 -18.45 -5.48
N THR A 81 26.96 -18.99 -5.82
CA THR A 81 27.36 -19.38 -7.16
C THR A 81 26.41 -20.46 -7.66
N GLY A 82 25.38 -20.04 -8.40
CA GLY A 82 24.24 -20.87 -8.85
C GLY A 82 22.94 -20.20 -8.43
N ASN A 83 22.44 -19.28 -9.26
CA ASN A 83 21.46 -18.23 -8.93
C ASN A 83 20.40 -18.67 -7.89
N PRO A 84 20.63 -18.47 -6.57
CA PRO A 84 19.73 -18.92 -5.51
C PRO A 84 18.39 -18.19 -5.58
N ALA A 85 18.37 -17.01 -6.22
CA ALA A 85 17.17 -16.28 -6.59
C ALA A 85 16.24 -17.09 -7.51
N LEU A 86 16.76 -17.88 -8.45
CA LEU A 86 15.93 -18.73 -9.30
C LEU A 86 15.34 -19.91 -8.54
N ALA A 87 16.10 -20.54 -7.64
CA ALA A 87 15.59 -21.65 -6.81
C ALA A 87 14.54 -21.17 -5.79
N SER A 88 14.73 -19.99 -5.19
CA SER A 88 13.71 -19.37 -4.32
C SER A 88 12.50 -18.88 -5.10
N MET A 89 12.67 -18.42 -6.35
CA MET A 89 11.56 -18.01 -7.21
C MET A 89 10.78 -19.21 -7.74
N ASP A 90 11.43 -20.33 -8.04
CA ASP A 90 10.80 -21.59 -8.46
C ASP A 90 10.06 -22.25 -7.29
N LYS A 91 10.64 -22.18 -6.08
CA LYS A 91 9.96 -22.56 -4.84
C LYS A 91 8.79 -21.64 -4.51
N MET A 92 8.91 -20.31 -4.71
CA MET A 92 7.78 -19.39 -4.56
C MET A 92 6.69 -19.61 -5.62
N LEU A 93 7.05 -19.88 -6.87
CA LEU A 93 6.10 -20.22 -7.95
C LEU A 93 5.32 -21.49 -7.63
N SER A 94 6.03 -22.50 -7.09
CA SER A 94 5.45 -23.78 -6.67
C SER A 94 4.60 -23.66 -5.41
N ASP A 95 5.08 -22.94 -4.39
CA ASP A 95 4.40 -22.80 -3.08
C ASP A 95 3.21 -21.84 -3.14
N ALA A 96 3.23 -20.82 -4.03
CA ALA A 96 2.15 -19.85 -4.17
C ALA A 96 1.04 -20.29 -5.15
N GLU A 97 1.03 -21.56 -5.59
CA GLU A 97 0.08 -22.09 -6.58
C GLU A 97 -0.09 -21.18 -7.81
N ILE A 98 0.97 -20.50 -8.24
CA ILE A 98 0.97 -19.69 -9.47
C ILE A 98 1.10 -20.65 -10.66
N THR A 99 0.05 -21.45 -10.83
CA THR A 99 -0.14 -22.31 -11.99
C THR A 99 -0.57 -21.41 -13.16
N PRO A 100 -0.18 -21.70 -14.41
CA PRO A 100 -0.65 -20.97 -15.59
C PRO A 100 -2.19 -20.83 -15.65
N ALA A 101 -2.92 -21.79 -15.09
CA ALA A 101 -4.37 -21.76 -14.95
C ALA A 101 -4.87 -20.63 -14.02
N ASN A 102 -4.17 -20.33 -12.93
CA ASN A 102 -4.55 -19.26 -11.98
C ASN A 102 -4.18 -17.88 -12.54
N LEU A 103 -3.06 -17.75 -13.24
CA LEU A 103 -2.72 -16.54 -14.00
C LEU A 103 -3.72 -16.27 -15.12
N LYS A 104 -4.19 -17.32 -15.81
CA LYS A 104 -5.26 -17.20 -16.81
C LYS A 104 -6.58 -16.73 -16.19
N LYS A 105 -6.99 -17.31 -15.05
CA LYS A 105 -8.18 -16.86 -14.30
C LYS A 105 -8.05 -15.43 -13.81
N LEU A 106 -6.86 -15.01 -13.36
CA LEU A 106 -6.59 -13.63 -12.96
C LEU A 106 -6.71 -12.69 -14.16
N GLY A 107 -6.17 -13.05 -15.32
CA GLY A 107 -6.31 -12.31 -16.57
C GLY A 107 -7.77 -12.20 -17.03
N GLU A 108 -8.54 -13.29 -16.96
CA GLU A 108 -9.98 -13.29 -17.22
C GLU A 108 -10.74 -12.40 -16.22
N GLY A 109 -10.31 -12.37 -14.95
CA GLY A 109 -10.84 -11.48 -13.91
C GLY A 109 -10.58 -10.01 -14.22
N PHE A 110 -9.37 -9.66 -14.65
CA PHE A 110 -9.02 -8.30 -15.09
C PHE A 110 -9.77 -7.89 -16.36
N GLN A 111 -9.97 -8.80 -17.32
CA GLN A 111 -10.78 -8.53 -18.51
C GLN A 111 -12.25 -8.27 -18.14
N LYS A 112 -12.84 -9.10 -17.26
CA LYS A 112 -14.20 -8.88 -16.76
C LYS A 112 -14.32 -7.56 -16.02
N LEU A 113 -13.35 -7.24 -15.16
CA LEU A 113 -13.31 -5.96 -14.44
C LEU A 113 -13.24 -4.79 -15.43
N GLY A 114 -12.39 -4.87 -16.46
CA GLY A 114 -12.29 -3.87 -17.51
C GLY A 114 -13.63 -3.65 -18.22
N THR A 115 -14.32 -4.72 -18.60
CA THR A 115 -15.66 -4.63 -19.21
C THR A 115 -16.68 -4.03 -18.25
N THR A 116 -16.66 -4.40 -16.96
CA THR A 116 -17.55 -3.82 -15.94
C THR A 116 -17.30 -2.33 -15.75
N VAL A 117 -16.04 -1.90 -15.70
CA VAL A 117 -15.68 -0.47 -15.57
C VAL A 117 -16.07 0.33 -16.83
N SER A 118 -15.91 -0.25 -18.02
CA SER A 118 -16.42 0.35 -19.26
C SER A 118 -17.94 0.52 -19.19
N GLY A 119 -18.67 -0.52 -18.78
CA GLY A 119 -20.12 -0.45 -18.60
C GLY A 119 -20.57 0.57 -17.55
N ILE A 120 -19.80 0.76 -16.46
CA ILE A 120 -20.06 1.82 -15.47
C ILE A 120 -19.90 3.21 -16.10
N THR A 121 -18.93 3.38 -16.99
CA THR A 121 -18.73 4.66 -17.72
C THR A 121 -19.92 4.95 -18.61
N ASP A 122 -20.41 3.96 -19.37
CA ASP A 122 -21.59 4.08 -20.22
C ASP A 122 -22.86 4.37 -19.41
N VAL A 123 -23.03 3.70 -18.26
CA VAL A 123 -24.15 3.99 -17.33
C VAL A 123 -24.05 5.43 -16.80
N GLY A 124 -22.85 5.92 -16.49
CA GLY A 124 -22.65 7.31 -16.09
C GLY A 124 -23.09 8.31 -17.16
N GLU A 125 -22.78 8.03 -18.43
CA GLU A 125 -23.24 8.84 -19.57
C GLU A 125 -24.76 8.76 -19.76
N VAL A 126 -25.36 7.58 -19.65
CA VAL A 126 -26.82 7.40 -19.72
C VAL A 126 -27.54 8.14 -18.58
N VAL A 127 -27.00 8.11 -17.37
CA VAL A 127 -27.55 8.85 -16.22
C VAL A 127 -27.47 10.36 -16.47
N LYS A 128 -26.35 10.85 -17.02
CA LYS A 128 -26.22 12.26 -17.41
C LYS A 128 -27.25 12.65 -18.47
N ASN A 129 -27.37 11.86 -19.54
CA ASN A 129 -28.34 12.10 -20.61
C ASN A 129 -29.79 12.03 -20.11
N THR A 130 -30.09 11.17 -19.14
CA THR A 130 -31.40 11.09 -18.49
C THR A 130 -31.69 12.32 -17.64
N SER A 131 -30.70 12.81 -16.89
CA SER A 131 -30.80 14.06 -16.14
C SER A 131 -31.07 15.25 -17.07
N ASP A 132 -30.31 15.35 -18.16
CA ASP A 132 -30.47 16.41 -19.17
C ASP A 132 -31.84 16.30 -19.87
N PHE A 133 -32.31 15.09 -20.16
CA PHE A 133 -33.65 14.84 -20.70
C PHE A 133 -34.76 15.32 -19.73
N GLY A 134 -34.62 15.04 -18.44
CA GLY A 134 -35.54 15.53 -17.41
C GLY A 134 -35.58 17.06 -17.32
N ALA A 135 -34.41 17.70 -17.36
CA ALA A 135 -34.30 19.16 -17.37
C ALA A 135 -34.95 19.76 -18.63
N LYS A 136 -34.66 19.23 -19.82
CA LYS A 136 -35.25 19.67 -21.10
C LYS A 136 -36.76 19.43 -21.15
N THR A 137 -37.24 18.33 -20.57
CA THR A 137 -38.69 18.05 -20.48
C THR A 137 -39.39 19.07 -19.59
N LYS A 138 -38.78 19.48 -18.48
CA LYS A 138 -39.30 20.53 -17.61
C LYS A 138 -39.33 21.90 -18.30
N GLU A 139 -38.26 22.25 -19.02
CA GLU A 139 -38.22 23.46 -19.87
C GLU A 139 -39.31 23.45 -20.94
N ALA A 140 -39.48 22.32 -21.64
CA ALA A 140 -40.51 22.16 -22.65
C ALA A 140 -41.92 22.31 -22.06
N THR A 141 -42.17 21.74 -20.88
CA THR A 141 -43.45 21.87 -20.17
C THR A 141 -43.75 23.33 -19.82
N ALA A 142 -42.74 24.08 -19.37
CA ALA A 142 -42.88 25.52 -19.08
C ALA A 142 -43.16 26.33 -20.36
N ALA A 143 -42.48 26.01 -21.47
CA ALA A 143 -42.72 26.65 -22.76
C ALA A 143 -44.14 26.37 -23.29
N ILE A 144 -44.62 25.12 -23.18
CA ILE A 144 -45.99 24.74 -23.55
C ILE A 144 -47.02 25.47 -22.68
N SER A 145 -46.78 25.59 -21.37
CA SER A 145 -47.67 26.33 -20.46
C SER A 145 -47.74 27.83 -20.83
N SER A 146 -46.59 28.42 -21.17
CA SER A 146 -46.51 29.81 -21.63
C SER A 146 -47.26 30.01 -22.96
N MET A 147 -47.11 29.08 -23.91
CA MET A 147 -47.81 29.08 -25.18
C MET A 147 -49.33 28.93 -24.99
N SER A 148 -49.76 28.00 -24.12
CA SER A 148 -51.17 27.83 -23.76
C SER A 148 -51.75 29.12 -23.19
N SER A 149 -51.02 29.79 -22.29
CA SER A 149 -51.46 31.05 -21.67
C SER A 149 -51.58 32.17 -22.70
N ALA A 150 -50.61 32.29 -23.62
CA ALA A 150 -50.65 33.27 -24.71
C ALA A 150 -51.85 33.03 -25.65
N PHE A 151 -52.15 31.77 -25.99
CA PHE A 151 -53.32 31.42 -26.79
C PHE A 151 -54.63 31.79 -26.09
N THR A 152 -54.78 31.48 -24.79
CA THR A 152 -55.97 31.85 -24.02
C THR A 152 -56.14 33.37 -23.95
N ASN A 153 -55.06 34.12 -23.71
CA ASN A 153 -55.12 35.58 -23.66
C ASN A 153 -55.48 36.18 -25.03
N SER A 154 -54.93 35.63 -26.11
CA SER A 154 -55.21 36.10 -27.48
C SER A 154 -56.62 35.72 -27.96
N ALA A 155 -57.22 34.66 -27.43
CA ALA A 155 -58.60 34.27 -27.73
C ALA A 155 -59.65 35.08 -26.94
N ASN A 156 -59.23 35.71 -25.83
CA ASN A 156 -60.08 36.55 -24.98
C ASN A 156 -59.99 38.05 -25.33
N THR A 157 -59.20 38.42 -26.34
CA THR A 157 -59.08 39.78 -26.90
C THR A 157 -59.69 39.79 -28.28
#